data_AF-A0A4R0H0M6-F1
#
_entry.id   AF-A0A4R0H0M6-F1
#
_cell.length_a   1.000
_cell.length_b   1.000
_cell.length_c   1.000
_cell.angle_alpha   90.00
_cell.angle_beta   90.00
_cell.angle_gamma   90.00
#
_symmetry.space_group_name_H-M   'P 1'
#
loop_
_entity.id
_entity.type
_entity.pdbx_description
1 polymer ?
#
loop_
_entity_poly.entity_id
_entity_poly.type
_entity_poly.pdbx_seq_one_letter_code
_entity_poly.pdbx_strand_id
1 'polypeptide(L)'
;MTLFTATPTVAVLGNRGQTVRNIAYHRHPNTPDVTDERITFHQYDTRGFLAQSRDPRLHETGLSNVNYSHDLNGTVLRTQS
;
A
#
# COMPACT_ATOMS: atom_id res chain seq x y z
N MET A 1 19.01 16.83 -11.87
CA MET A 1 17.72 16.14 -12.06
C MET A 1 16.59 17.13 -11.78
N THR A 2 15.43 17.04 -12.47
CA THR A 2 14.26 17.86 -12.12
C THR A 2 13.42 17.18 -11.03
N LEU A 3 12.59 17.96 -10.32
CA LEU A 3 11.84 17.51 -9.14
C LEU A 3 11.00 16.23 -9.39
N PHE A 4 10.41 16.09 -10.57
CA PHE A 4 9.48 15.00 -10.90
C PHE A 4 10.07 13.91 -11.82
N THR A 5 11.36 14.02 -12.17
CA THR A 5 12.01 12.99 -13.00
C THR A 5 12.05 11.67 -12.22
N ALA A 6 11.55 10.60 -12.82
CA ALA A 6 11.51 9.25 -12.23
C ALA A 6 10.72 9.17 -10.91
N THR A 7 9.63 9.93 -10.77
CA THR A 7 8.69 9.80 -9.65
C THR A 7 7.28 9.35 -10.11
N PRO A 8 7.14 8.19 -10.75
CA PRO A 8 5.83 7.68 -11.16
C PRO A 8 5.00 7.20 -9.96
N THR A 9 3.72 6.94 -10.22
CA THR A 9 2.87 6.12 -9.33
C THR A 9 2.79 4.72 -9.92
N VAL A 10 3.09 3.70 -9.13
CA VAL A 10 3.14 2.30 -9.59
C VAL A 10 2.18 1.44 -8.78
N ALA A 11 1.33 0.67 -9.47
CA ALA A 11 0.52 -0.38 -8.86
C ALA A 11 1.17 -1.74 -9.13
N VAL A 12 1.49 -2.48 -8.07
CA VAL A 12 2.04 -3.83 -8.16
C VAL A 12 0.89 -4.83 -8.00
N LEU A 13 0.70 -5.66 -9.01
CA LEU A 13 -0.34 -6.69 -9.02
C LEU A 13 0.20 -8.02 -8.47
N GLY A 14 -0.64 -8.72 -7.72
CA GLY A 14 -0.44 -10.12 -7.37
C GLY A 14 -0.80 -11.05 -8.54
N ASN A 15 -0.58 -12.34 -8.36
CA ASN A 15 -0.86 -13.38 -9.36
C ASN A 15 -2.34 -13.54 -9.74
N ARG A 16 -3.28 -12.97 -8.96
CA ARG A 16 -4.73 -12.95 -9.29
C ARG A 16 -5.21 -11.56 -9.74
N GLY A 17 -4.29 -10.66 -10.10
CA GLY A 17 -4.61 -9.33 -10.62
C GLY A 17 -4.99 -8.30 -9.56
N GLN A 18 -4.96 -8.63 -8.26
CA GLN A 18 -5.23 -7.69 -7.19
C GLN A 18 -4.01 -6.84 -6.85
N THR A 19 -4.20 -5.54 -6.59
CA THR A 19 -3.11 -4.61 -6.24
C THR A 19 -2.57 -4.89 -4.85
N VAL A 20 -1.40 -5.52 -4.74
CA VAL A 20 -0.77 -5.87 -3.46
C VAL A 20 0.12 -4.76 -2.90
N ARG A 21 0.59 -3.84 -3.76
CA ARG A 21 1.34 -2.65 -3.34
C ARG A 21 1.00 -1.47 -4.22
N ASN A 22 0.92 -0.29 -3.62
CA ASN A 22 1.00 0.99 -4.34
C ASN A 22 2.32 1.66 -3.95
N ILE A 23 3.13 2.00 -4.95
CA ILE A 23 4.44 2.63 -4.75
C ILE A 23 4.34 4.07 -5.26
N ALA A 24 4.72 5.01 -4.40
CA ALA A 24 4.90 6.41 -4.71
C ALA A 24 6.34 6.83 -4.42
N TYR A 25 6.87 7.76 -5.20
CA TYR A 25 8.20 8.33 -4.97
C TYR A 25 8.07 9.78 -4.53
N HIS A 26 8.59 10.09 -3.35
CA HIS A 26 8.57 11.42 -2.78
C HIS A 26 9.96 12.05 -2.86
N ARG A 27 10.03 13.24 -3.47
CA ARG A 27 11.26 14.05 -3.54
C ARG A 27 10.94 15.47 -3.09
N HIS A 28 11.65 15.97 -2.09
CA HIS A 28 11.45 17.32 -1.57
C HIS A 28 12.28 18.33 -2.40
N PRO A 29 11.75 19.51 -2.76
CA PRO A 29 12.44 20.48 -3.61
C PRO A 29 13.77 20.99 -3.02
N ASN A 30 13.89 21.04 -1.69
CA ASN A 30 15.12 21.46 -1.02
C ASN A 30 16.18 20.35 -0.94
N THR A 31 15.83 19.10 -1.25
CA THR A 31 16.75 17.95 -1.26
C THR A 31 16.51 17.12 -2.53
N PRO A 32 16.76 17.69 -3.73
CA PRO A 32 16.40 17.07 -4.99
C PRO A 32 17.20 15.78 -5.30
N ASP A 33 18.29 15.54 -4.58
CA ASP A 33 19.12 14.33 -4.73
C ASP A 33 18.60 13.16 -3.87
N VAL A 34 17.62 13.40 -2.99
CA VAL A 34 17.02 12.36 -2.13
C VAL A 34 15.63 12.01 -2.63
N THR A 35 15.43 10.74 -2.96
CA THR A 35 14.11 10.22 -3.35
C THR A 35 13.72 9.11 -2.38
N ASP A 36 12.57 9.29 -1.74
CA ASP A 36 11.98 8.38 -0.76
C ASP A 36 10.94 7.48 -1.45
N GLU A 37 11.09 6.16 -1.32
CA GLU A 37 10.13 5.18 -1.84
C GLU A 37 9.07 4.87 -0.78
N ARG A 38 7.81 5.20 -1.10
CA ARG A 38 6.67 5.05 -0.19
C ARG A 38 5.77 3.94 -0.69
N ILE A 39 5.81 2.80 0.00
CA ILE A 39 5.03 1.62 -0.34
C ILE A 39 3.84 1.48 0.60
N THR A 40 2.63 1.57 0.06
CA THR A 40 1.40 1.13 0.73
C THR A 40 1.18 -0.34 0.40
N PHE A 41 1.01 -1.18 1.41
CA PHE A 41 0.79 -2.62 1.26
C PHE A 41 -0.68 -2.97 1.42
N HIS A 42 -1.15 -3.89 0.59
CA HIS A 42 -2.48 -4.47 0.64
C HIS A 42 -2.37 -6.00 0.69
N GLN A 43 -2.97 -6.61 1.71
CA GLN A 43 -3.02 -8.06 1.84
C GLN A 43 -4.45 -8.55 1.63
N TYR A 44 -4.57 -9.66 0.93
CA TYR A 44 -5.86 -10.26 0.61
C TYR A 44 -5.95 -11.64 1.25
N ASP A 45 -7.14 -12.01 1.69
CA ASP A 45 -7.39 -13.34 2.22
C ASP A 45 -7.36 -14.42 1.11
N THR A 46 -7.58 -15.66 1.52
CA THR A 46 -7.61 -16.81 0.61
C THR A 46 -8.69 -16.69 -0.47
N ARG A 47 -9.81 -16.01 -0.17
CA ARG A 47 -10.92 -15.77 -1.09
C ARG A 47 -10.69 -14.58 -2.01
N GLY A 48 -9.70 -13.75 -1.71
CA GLY A 48 -9.33 -12.58 -2.51
C GLY A 48 -9.95 -11.27 -2.02
N PHE A 49 -10.51 -11.22 -0.81
CA PHE A 49 -11.00 -9.99 -0.20
C PHE A 49 -9.87 -9.26 0.54
N LEU A 50 -9.87 -7.93 0.52
CA LEU A 50 -8.82 -7.10 1.13
C LEU A 50 -8.85 -7.27 2.65
N ALA A 51 -7.92 -8.02 3.23
CA ALA A 51 -7.87 -8.29 4.66
C ALA A 51 -7.15 -7.19 5.46
N GLN A 52 -6.19 -6.49 4.86
CA GLN A 52 -5.36 -5.53 5.58
C GLN A 52 -4.75 -4.49 4.64
N SER A 53 -4.61 -3.26 5.13
CA SER A 53 -3.77 -2.25 4.47
C SER A 53 -2.83 -1.57 5.46
N ARG A 54 -1.61 -1.25 4.98
CA ARG A 54 -0.55 -0.63 5.79
C ARG A 54 0.15 0.47 4.99
N ASP A 55 0.25 1.65 5.59
CA ASP A 55 1.06 2.75 5.10
C ASP A 55 2.56 2.48 5.35
N PRO A 56 3.47 3.19 4.67
CA PRO A 56 4.90 2.94 4.79
C PRO A 56 5.42 3.03 6.24
N ARG A 57 4.94 4.01 7.01
CA ARG A 57 5.40 4.29 8.38
C ARG A 57 4.93 3.22 9.36
N LEU A 58 3.68 2.79 9.25
CA LEU A 58 3.15 1.70 10.10
C LEU A 58 3.70 0.34 9.68
N HIS A 59 4.02 0.14 8.40
CA HIS A 59 4.67 -1.07 7.94
C HIS A 59 6.03 -1.30 8.62
N GLU A 60 6.86 -0.26 8.74
CA GLU A 60 8.17 -0.33 9.41
C GLU A 60 8.08 -0.75 10.89
N THR A 61 6.95 -0.45 11.53
CA THR A 61 6.69 -0.82 12.94
C THR A 61 5.89 -2.12 13.08
N GLY A 62 5.62 -2.83 11.98
CA GLY A 62 4.86 -4.07 11.96
C GLY A 62 3.35 -3.89 12.19
N LEU A 63 2.86 -2.66 12.27
CA LEU A 63 1.46 -2.31 12.49
C LEU A 63 0.69 -2.23 11.17
N SER A 64 -0.62 -2.05 11.27
CA SER A 64 -1.52 -1.88 10.14
C SER A 64 -2.45 -0.71 10.36
N ASN A 65 -2.80 0.00 9.29
CA ASN A 65 -3.80 1.07 9.35
C ASN A 65 -5.19 0.50 9.54
N VAL A 66 -5.49 -0.59 8.83
CA VAL A 66 -6.82 -1.19 8.84
C VAL A 66 -6.69 -2.70 8.71
N ASN A 67 -7.57 -3.42 9.41
CA ASN A 67 -7.81 -4.84 9.27
C ASN A 67 -9.30 -5.06 9.04
N TYR A 68 -9.63 -5.94 8.09
CA TYR A 68 -10.99 -6.28 7.72
C TYR A 68 -11.26 -7.76 7.98
N SER A 69 -12.46 -8.05 8.43
CA SER A 69 -13.01 -9.41 8.44
C SER A 69 -14.28 -9.44 7.61
N HIS A 70 -14.39 -10.44 6.73
CA HIS A 70 -15.51 -10.57 5.81
C HIS A 70 -16.34 -11.82 6.14
N ASP A 71 -17.60 -11.81 5.72
CA ASP A 71 -18.36 -13.04 5.54
C ASP A 71 -17.82 -13.84 4.33
N LEU A 72 -18.49 -14.94 3.99
CA LEU A 72 -18.08 -15.79 2.85
C LEU A 72 -18.28 -15.12 1.49
N ASN A 73 -19.15 -14.11 1.40
CA ASN A 73 -19.49 -13.39 0.16
C ASN A 73 -18.68 -12.11 -0.02
N GLY A 74 -17.84 -11.74 0.96
CA GLY A 74 -17.03 -10.52 0.92
C GLY A 74 -17.68 -9.29 1.56
N THR A 75 -18.79 -9.45 2.29
CA THR A 75 -19.35 -8.36 3.09
C THR A 75 -18.46 -8.11 4.30
N VAL A 76 -18.01 -6.87 4.50
CA VAL A 76 -17.22 -6.50 5.69
C VAL A 76 -18.10 -6.64 6.93
N LEU A 77 -17.73 -7.55 7.84
CA LEU A 77 -18.36 -7.74 9.14
C LEU A 77 -17.68 -6.92 10.23
N ARG A 78 -16.38 -6.62 10.07
CA ARG A 78 -15.59 -5.83 11.02
C ARG A 78 -14.49 -5.05 10.33
N THR A 79 -14.28 -3.82 10.80
CA THR A 79 -13.11 -2.98 10.50
C THR A 79 -12.41 -2.63 11.81
N GLN A 80 -11.09 -2.78 11.86
CA GLN A 80 -10.26 -2.36 12.99
C GLN A 80 -9.12 -1.48 12.49
N SER A 81 -9.00 -0.28 13.03
CA SER A 81 -7.98 0.72 12.68
C SER A 81 -7.35 1.35 13.91
#